data_AF-A0A2E7DBC3-F1
#
_entry.id   AF-A0A2E7DBC3-F1
#
_cell.length_a   1.000
_cell.length_b   1.000
_cell.length_c   1.000
_cell.angle_alpha   90.00
_cell.angle_beta   90.00
_cell.angle_gamma   90.00
#
_symmetry.space_group_name_H-M   'P 1'
#
loop_
_entity.id
_entity.type
_entity.pdbx_description
1 polymer ?
#
loop_
_entity_poly.entity_id
_entity_poly.type
_entity_poly.pdbx_seq_one_letter_code
_entity_poly.pdbx_strand_id
1 'polypeptide(L)'
;AGACSSLWLLYHDDLADPKSDSVVAQQSTRLWCAAVIGAQTTLDPKQMKEWTPNSRYGGHAFGLKGFPKFLAERDKILPWIGEYSPYALVTKNDPPAYLFYSRPPALGQVQKDPTHTANFGVKLQEHCTANGLDCELVYPDAPNVKHKSPTDYLIKTLTAP
;
A
#
# COMPACT_ATOMS: atom_id res chain seq x y z
N ALA A 1 -3.02 -2.40 -10.61
CA ALA A 1 -3.32 -0.96 -10.52
C ALA A 1 -4.71 -0.79 -9.89
N GLY A 2 -4.94 0.23 -9.06
CA GLY A 2 -6.11 0.36 -8.19
C GLY A 2 -5.69 0.39 -6.72
N ALA A 3 -5.48 -0.78 -6.11
CA ALA A 3 -5.12 -0.92 -4.69
C ALA A 3 -3.90 -0.08 -4.25
N CYS A 4 -2.81 -0.10 -5.01
CA CYS A 4 -1.62 0.73 -4.72
C CYS A 4 -1.94 2.22 -4.75
N SER A 5 -2.72 2.67 -5.74
CA SER A 5 -3.11 4.08 -5.88
C SER A 5 -4.08 4.52 -4.79
N SER A 6 -4.98 3.64 -4.35
CA SER A 6 -5.86 3.89 -3.19
C SER A 6 -5.06 4.05 -1.90
N LEU A 7 -4.04 3.22 -1.68
CA LEU A 7 -3.15 3.38 -0.52
C LEU A 7 -2.23 4.60 -0.65
N TRP A 8 -1.83 4.97 -1.88
CA TRP A 8 -1.12 6.22 -2.11
C TRP A 8 -1.99 7.42 -1.69
N LEU A 9 -3.25 7.50 -2.15
CA LEU A 9 -4.18 8.56 -1.70
C LEU A 9 -4.43 8.52 -0.18
N LEU A 10 -4.43 7.33 0.44
CA LEU A 10 -4.64 7.19 1.88
C LEU A 10 -3.48 7.80 2.69
N TYR A 11 -2.23 7.55 2.28
CA TYR A 11 -1.04 7.92 3.05
C TYR A 11 -0.33 9.17 2.55
N HIS A 12 -0.65 9.66 1.36
CA HIS A 12 -0.11 10.90 0.86
C HIS A 12 -0.65 12.09 1.67
N ASP A 13 0.16 13.14 1.78
CA ASP A 13 -0.27 14.42 2.34
C ASP A 13 -1.47 14.97 1.57
N ASP A 14 -2.26 15.83 2.24
CA ASP A 14 -3.41 16.45 1.59
C ASP A 14 -2.97 17.27 0.36
N LEU A 15 -3.63 17.05 -0.78
CA LEU A 15 -3.36 17.77 -2.02
C LEU A 15 -4.17 19.06 -2.13
N ALA A 16 -5.01 19.37 -1.13
CA ALA A 16 -5.75 20.62 -1.09
C ALA A 16 -4.81 21.82 -1.12
N ASP A 17 -5.13 22.77 -1.99
CA ASP A 17 -4.55 24.11 -2.03
C ASP A 17 -5.63 25.14 -1.67
N PRO A 18 -5.71 25.56 -0.38
CA PRO A 18 -6.69 26.54 0.07
C PRO A 18 -6.56 27.92 -0.58
N LYS A 19 -5.44 28.19 -1.26
CA LYS A 19 -5.17 29.48 -1.93
C LYS A 19 -5.44 29.43 -3.43
N SER A 20 -5.82 28.26 -3.96
CA SER A 20 -6.12 28.11 -5.38
C SER A 20 -7.43 28.83 -5.75
N ASP A 21 -7.51 29.40 -6.96
CA ASP A 21 -8.78 29.90 -7.52
C ASP A 21 -9.72 28.76 -7.97
N SER A 22 -9.21 27.52 -8.06
CA SER A 22 -10.01 26.35 -8.43
C SER A 22 -10.72 25.78 -7.20
N VAL A 23 -12.06 25.81 -7.20
CA VAL A 23 -12.87 25.21 -6.13
C VAL A 23 -12.60 23.72 -5.93
N VAL A 24 -12.15 23.01 -6.96
CA VAL A 24 -11.77 21.59 -6.89
C VAL A 24 -10.43 21.43 -6.16
N ALA A 25 -9.45 22.27 -6.47
CA ALA A 25 -8.14 22.21 -5.82
C ALA A 25 -8.21 22.60 -4.33
N GLN A 26 -9.22 23.37 -3.93
CA GLN A 26 -9.45 23.68 -2.51
C GLN A 26 -10.00 22.51 -1.70
N GLN A 27 -10.51 21.43 -2.33
CA GLN A 27 -11.10 20.31 -1.62
C GLN A 27 -10.03 19.34 -1.10
N SER A 28 -10.21 18.88 0.15
CA SER A 28 -9.32 17.87 0.75
C SER A 28 -9.39 16.56 -0.01
N THR A 29 -8.22 15.95 -0.20
CA THR A 29 -8.07 14.59 -0.73
C THR A 29 -7.88 13.55 0.39
N ARG A 30 -7.85 13.97 1.66
CA ARG A 30 -7.68 13.05 2.78
C ARG A 30 -8.87 12.11 2.88
N LEU A 31 -8.56 10.81 2.88
CA LEU A 31 -9.56 9.75 2.99
C LEU A 31 -9.91 9.48 4.46
N TRP A 32 -11.11 8.94 4.70
CA TRP A 32 -11.49 8.45 6.02
C TRP A 32 -10.86 7.09 6.34
N CYS A 33 -10.78 6.21 5.33
CA CYS A 33 -10.11 4.91 5.38
C CYS A 33 -9.94 4.37 3.95
N ALA A 34 -9.17 3.29 3.78
CA ALA A 34 -9.17 2.52 2.54
C ALA A 34 -9.25 1.02 2.81
N ALA A 35 -10.01 0.30 1.97
CA ALA A 35 -10.05 -1.16 1.97
C ALA A 35 -9.64 -1.67 0.59
N VAL A 36 -8.56 -2.46 0.53
CA VAL A 36 -7.94 -2.88 -0.72
C VAL A 36 -7.72 -4.39 -0.79
N ILE A 37 -7.73 -4.92 -2.01
CA ILE A 37 -7.55 -6.34 -2.30
C ILE A 37 -6.26 -6.54 -3.08
N GLY A 38 -5.40 -7.46 -2.63
CA GLY A 38 -4.19 -7.88 -3.35
C GLY A 38 -3.19 -6.74 -3.59
N ALA A 39 -3.06 -5.81 -2.64
CA ALA A 39 -2.27 -4.60 -2.87
C ALA A 39 -0.77 -4.90 -3.01
N GLN A 40 -0.13 -4.29 -4.01
CA GLN A 40 1.31 -4.07 -3.97
C GLN A 40 1.55 -2.81 -3.13
N THR A 41 2.10 -2.96 -1.92
CA THR A 41 2.18 -1.89 -0.92
C THR A 41 3.48 -1.08 -0.98
N THR A 42 4.47 -1.55 -1.73
CA THR A 42 5.73 -0.82 -1.97
C THR A 42 6.03 -0.72 -3.46
N LEU A 43 6.67 0.37 -3.85
CA LEU A 43 7.31 0.57 -5.16
C LEU A 43 8.85 0.48 -5.09
N ASP A 44 9.42 0.06 -3.97
CA ASP A 44 10.87 -0.14 -3.84
C ASP A 44 11.28 -1.56 -4.30
N PRO A 45 12.07 -1.69 -5.39
CA PRO A 45 12.49 -3.00 -5.90
C PRO A 45 13.36 -3.80 -4.92
N LYS A 46 14.11 -3.13 -4.03
CA LYS A 46 14.94 -3.81 -3.02
C LYS A 46 14.05 -4.46 -1.96
N GLN A 47 13.08 -3.72 -1.43
CA GLN A 47 12.08 -4.26 -0.49
C GLN A 47 11.30 -5.41 -1.13
N MET A 48 10.83 -5.23 -2.38
CA MET A 48 10.13 -6.28 -3.12
C MET A 48 10.93 -7.57 -3.23
N LYS A 49 12.25 -7.49 -3.45
CA LYS A 49 13.12 -8.68 -3.54
C LYS A 49 13.39 -9.34 -2.21
N GLU A 50 13.57 -8.53 -1.17
CA GLU A 50 13.78 -9.02 0.19
C GLU A 50 12.56 -9.81 0.69
N TRP A 51 11.36 -9.29 0.45
CA TRP A 51 10.13 -9.92 0.94
C TRP A 51 9.66 -11.08 0.05
N THR A 52 9.94 -10.99 -1.25
CA THR A 52 9.48 -11.93 -2.27
C THR A 52 10.57 -12.10 -3.35
N PRO A 53 11.45 -13.12 -3.26
CA PRO A 53 12.64 -13.24 -4.12
C PRO A 53 12.35 -13.30 -5.62
N ASN A 54 11.17 -13.77 -6.03
CA ASN A 54 10.75 -13.82 -7.43
C ASN A 54 9.92 -12.61 -7.88
N SER A 55 9.93 -11.51 -7.13
CA SER A 55 9.40 -10.22 -7.57
C SER A 55 9.96 -9.84 -8.93
N ARG A 56 9.06 -9.43 -9.84
CA ARG A 56 9.35 -9.25 -11.27
C ARG A 56 8.56 -8.12 -11.96
N TYR A 57 7.72 -7.40 -11.22
CA TYR A 57 6.83 -6.35 -11.73
C TYR A 57 7.18 -4.98 -11.10
N GLY A 58 6.75 -3.88 -11.72
CA GLY A 58 6.88 -2.51 -11.16
C GLY A 58 7.73 -1.54 -11.98
N GLY A 59 8.88 -1.97 -12.52
CA GLY A 59 9.84 -1.04 -13.16
C GLY A 59 9.29 -0.17 -14.28
N HIS A 60 8.33 -0.67 -15.06
CA HIS A 60 7.68 0.06 -16.16
C HIS A 60 6.99 1.36 -15.70
N ALA A 61 6.54 1.44 -14.44
CA ALA A 61 5.97 2.66 -13.87
C ALA A 61 6.97 3.82 -13.79
N PHE A 62 8.27 3.50 -13.78
CA PHE A 62 9.38 4.46 -13.76
C PHE A 62 10.11 4.53 -15.11
N GLY A 63 9.51 4.02 -16.19
CA GLY A 63 10.17 3.93 -17.51
C GLY A 63 11.31 2.91 -17.57
N LEU A 64 11.44 2.02 -16.58
CA LEU A 64 12.50 1.02 -16.50
C LEU A 64 12.01 -0.35 -17.01
N LYS A 65 12.59 -0.82 -18.11
CA LYS A 65 12.22 -2.10 -18.73
C LYS A 65 12.79 -3.28 -17.93
N GLY A 66 11.92 -3.99 -17.24
CA GLY A 66 12.23 -5.23 -16.53
C GLY A 66 12.76 -5.02 -15.11
N PHE A 67 12.58 -6.04 -14.27
CA PHE A 67 12.95 -5.97 -12.86
C PHE A 67 14.46 -5.83 -12.59
N PRO A 68 15.38 -6.45 -13.36
CA PRO A 68 16.82 -6.24 -13.15
C PRO A 68 17.23 -4.77 -13.30
N LYS A 69 16.71 -4.07 -14.33
CA LYS A 69 16.96 -2.64 -14.52
C LYS A 69 16.31 -1.81 -13.40
N PHE A 70 15.08 -2.16 -13.00
CA PHE A 70 14.39 -1.53 -11.89
C PHE A 70 15.21 -1.57 -10.60
N LEU A 71 15.77 -2.73 -10.26
CA LEU A 71 16.63 -2.90 -9.08
C LEU A 71 17.97 -2.18 -9.22
N ALA A 72 18.63 -2.30 -10.37
CA ALA A 72 19.94 -1.69 -10.62
C ALA A 72 19.90 -0.16 -10.60
N GLU A 73 18.79 0.44 -11.06
CA GLU A 73 18.63 1.90 -11.11
C GLU A 73 17.81 2.46 -9.94
N ARG A 74 17.57 1.66 -8.89
CA ARG A 74 16.80 2.05 -7.70
C ARG A 74 17.20 3.42 -7.16
N ASP A 75 18.50 3.67 -7.02
CA ASP A 75 19.00 4.89 -6.40
C ASP A 75 18.62 6.15 -7.20
N LYS A 76 18.48 6.05 -8.53
CA LYS A 76 18.05 7.16 -9.38
C LYS A 76 16.56 7.49 -9.25
N ILE A 77 15.77 6.50 -8.84
CA ILE A 77 14.31 6.64 -8.69
C ILE A 77 13.88 6.72 -7.23
N LEU A 78 14.81 6.78 -6.28
CA LEU A 78 14.51 6.93 -4.85
C LEU A 78 13.57 8.09 -4.54
N PRO A 79 13.71 9.30 -5.13
CA PRO A 79 12.75 10.38 -4.92
C PRO A 79 11.33 9.99 -5.35
N TRP A 80 11.21 9.33 -6.51
CA TRP A 80 9.91 8.85 -7.02
C TRP A 80 9.34 7.71 -6.17
N ILE A 81 10.19 6.84 -5.61
CA ILE A 81 9.76 5.83 -4.65
C ILE A 81 9.23 6.52 -3.38
N GLY A 82 9.92 7.54 -2.87
CA GLY A 82 9.47 8.32 -1.72
C GLY A 82 8.10 8.98 -1.95
N GLU A 83 7.89 9.54 -3.13
CA GLU A 83 6.66 10.23 -3.52
C GLU A 83 5.46 9.28 -3.76
N TYR A 84 5.71 8.11 -4.36
CA TYR A 84 4.62 7.26 -4.89
C TYR A 84 4.44 5.91 -4.19
N SER A 85 5.38 5.47 -3.35
CA SER A 85 5.28 4.18 -2.66
C SER A 85 4.43 4.33 -1.40
N PRO A 86 3.29 3.61 -1.26
CA PRO A 86 2.47 3.71 -0.05
C PRO A 86 3.26 3.42 1.23
N TYR A 87 4.12 2.40 1.21
CA TYR A 87 4.99 2.07 2.34
C TYR A 87 5.90 3.23 2.76
N ALA A 88 6.37 4.07 1.83
CA ALA A 88 7.28 5.17 2.14
C ALA A 88 6.56 6.39 2.71
N LEU A 89 5.25 6.50 2.49
CA LEU A 89 4.42 7.65 2.86
C LEU A 89 3.77 7.53 4.24
N VAL A 90 3.75 6.33 4.85
CA VAL A 90 3.08 6.09 6.13
C VAL A 90 3.63 7.00 7.23
N THR A 91 2.74 7.78 7.86
CA THR A 91 3.03 8.64 9.01
C THR A 91 1.99 8.48 10.12
N LYS A 92 2.32 8.85 11.36
CA LYS A 92 1.50 8.63 12.57
C LYS A 92 0.06 9.18 12.57
N ASN A 93 -0.30 10.06 11.63
CA ASN A 93 -1.62 10.72 11.58
C ASN A 93 -2.46 10.24 10.39
N ASP A 94 -2.04 9.16 9.73
CA ASP A 94 -2.75 8.66 8.58
C ASP A 94 -4.02 7.88 8.92
N PRO A 95 -4.99 7.84 7.99
CA PRO A 95 -6.25 7.15 8.22
C PRO A 95 -6.03 5.62 8.16
N PRO A 96 -6.92 4.84 8.77
CA PRO A 96 -6.76 3.39 8.86
C PRO A 96 -6.91 2.70 7.51
N ALA A 97 -6.26 1.54 7.38
CA ALA A 97 -6.31 0.69 6.20
C ALA A 97 -6.82 -0.71 6.51
N TYR A 98 -7.47 -1.32 5.52
CA TYR A 98 -7.81 -2.73 5.49
C TYR A 98 -7.21 -3.38 4.24
N LEU A 99 -6.47 -4.47 4.43
CA LEU A 99 -5.78 -5.19 3.37
C LEU A 99 -6.29 -6.63 3.31
N PHE A 100 -6.78 -7.06 2.15
CA PHE A 100 -7.20 -8.45 1.93
C PHE A 100 -6.34 -9.14 0.87
N TYR A 101 -5.93 -10.38 1.15
CA TYR A 101 -5.19 -11.22 0.20
C TYR A 101 -5.80 -12.62 0.15
N SER A 102 -5.80 -13.24 -1.04
CA SER A 102 -6.44 -14.54 -1.26
C SER A 102 -5.59 -15.75 -0.83
N ARG A 103 -4.36 -15.52 -0.36
CA ARG A 103 -3.42 -16.56 0.06
C ARG A 103 -2.63 -16.11 1.30
N PRO A 104 -2.21 -17.05 2.16
CA PRO A 104 -1.38 -16.72 3.31
C PRO A 104 0.00 -16.19 2.87
N PRO A 105 0.68 -15.41 3.73
CA PRO A 105 2.03 -14.93 3.47
C PRO A 105 3.06 -16.06 3.56
N ALA A 106 4.16 -15.90 2.83
CA ALA A 106 5.35 -16.72 2.92
C ALA A 106 6.57 -15.83 2.61
N LEU A 107 6.98 -15.06 3.62
CA LEU A 107 8.09 -14.10 3.53
C LEU A 107 9.38 -14.80 3.12
N GLY A 108 10.13 -14.17 2.21
CA GLY A 108 11.41 -14.70 1.71
C GLY A 108 11.28 -15.91 0.79
N GLN A 109 10.05 -16.32 0.43
CA GLN A 109 9.82 -17.49 -0.43
C GLN A 109 9.25 -17.10 -1.80
N VAL A 110 9.47 -17.96 -2.79
CA VAL A 110 8.91 -17.82 -4.14
C VAL A 110 7.38 -17.91 -4.08
N GLN A 111 6.72 -16.94 -4.70
CA GLN A 111 5.26 -16.86 -4.75
C GLN A 111 4.72 -17.18 -6.15
N LYS A 112 3.60 -17.91 -6.23
CA LYS A 112 2.91 -18.16 -7.52
C LYS A 112 2.48 -16.86 -8.20
N ASP A 113 1.99 -15.92 -7.40
CA ASP A 113 1.68 -14.55 -7.83
C ASP A 113 2.44 -13.56 -6.93
N PRO A 114 3.66 -13.15 -7.33
CA PRO A 114 4.49 -12.27 -6.51
C PRO A 114 4.00 -10.82 -6.50
N THR A 115 3.07 -10.42 -7.38
CA THR A 115 2.57 -9.03 -7.43
C THR A 115 1.44 -8.81 -6.41
N HIS A 116 0.63 -9.83 -6.15
CA HIS A 116 -0.53 -9.75 -5.24
C HIS A 116 -0.38 -10.66 -4.00
N THR A 117 0.86 -10.83 -3.52
CA THR A 117 1.15 -11.67 -2.33
C THR A 117 0.87 -10.95 -1.02
N ALA A 118 0.39 -11.68 -0.02
CA ALA A 118 0.17 -11.18 1.34
C ALA A 118 1.47 -10.73 2.03
N ASN A 119 2.66 -11.07 1.51
CA ASN A 119 3.93 -10.56 2.03
C ASN A 119 3.94 -9.01 2.07
N PHE A 120 3.35 -8.37 1.06
CA PHE A 120 3.19 -6.91 1.04
C PHE A 120 2.26 -6.40 2.14
N GLY A 121 1.19 -7.15 2.43
CA GLY A 121 0.25 -6.86 3.50
C GLY A 121 0.89 -6.94 4.88
N VAL A 122 1.63 -8.02 5.15
CA VAL A 122 2.34 -8.22 6.42
C VAL A 122 3.29 -7.06 6.69
N LYS A 123 4.15 -6.72 5.72
CA LYS A 123 5.15 -5.67 5.93
C LYS A 123 4.53 -4.28 6.07
N LEU A 124 3.46 -3.99 5.32
CA LEU A 124 2.74 -2.72 5.50
C LEU A 124 2.06 -2.65 6.87
N GLN A 125 1.38 -3.72 7.32
CA GLN A 125 0.75 -3.75 8.63
C GLN A 125 1.76 -3.53 9.76
N GLU A 126 2.90 -4.23 9.74
CA GLU A 126 4.00 -4.03 10.71
C GLU A 126 4.44 -2.56 10.74
N HIS A 127 4.58 -1.93 9.58
CA HIS A 127 5.01 -0.54 9.46
C HIS A 127 3.95 0.45 9.98
N CYS A 128 2.67 0.21 9.67
CA CYS A 128 1.56 0.98 10.22
C CYS A 128 1.52 0.86 11.75
N THR A 129 1.57 -0.35 12.30
CA THR A 129 1.57 -0.59 13.75
C THR A 129 2.76 0.08 14.44
N ALA A 130 3.95 0.04 13.85
CA ALA A 130 5.12 0.74 14.37
C ALA A 130 4.96 2.27 14.41
N ASN A 131 4.11 2.83 13.55
CA ASN A 131 3.74 4.25 13.53
C ASN A 131 2.48 4.58 14.35
N GLY A 132 1.91 3.59 15.05
CA GLY A 132 0.68 3.77 15.85
C GLY A 132 -0.60 3.83 15.03
N LEU A 133 -0.58 3.35 13.78
CA LEU A 133 -1.75 3.33 12.90
C LEU A 133 -2.48 2.00 12.92
N ASP A 134 -3.80 2.07 12.78
CA ASP A 134 -4.65 0.92 12.57
C ASP A 134 -4.54 0.40 11.13
N CYS A 135 -4.09 -0.85 11.00
CA CYS A 135 -4.05 -1.56 9.73
C CYS A 135 -4.54 -3.00 9.92
N GLU A 136 -5.71 -3.31 9.37
CA GLU A 136 -6.26 -4.65 9.37
C GLU A 136 -5.72 -5.45 8.18
N LEU A 137 -5.26 -6.67 8.44
CA LEU A 137 -4.74 -7.58 7.42
C LEU A 137 -5.50 -8.89 7.49
N VAL A 138 -6.08 -9.28 6.36
CA VAL A 138 -6.87 -10.51 6.23
C VAL A 138 -6.36 -11.34 5.07
N TYR A 139 -6.17 -12.62 5.35
CA TYR A 139 -5.82 -13.68 4.41
C TYR A 139 -6.34 -15.00 5.01
N PRO A 140 -6.35 -16.12 4.25
CA PRO A 140 -6.75 -17.42 4.81
C PRO A 140 -5.97 -17.75 6.09
N ASP A 141 -6.69 -18.07 7.17
CA ASP A 141 -6.13 -18.36 8.51
C ASP A 141 -5.41 -17.19 9.20
N ALA A 142 -5.67 -15.94 8.78
CA ALA A 142 -5.17 -14.77 9.49
C ALA A 142 -5.67 -14.76 10.95
N PRO A 143 -4.81 -14.46 11.93
CA PRO A 143 -5.23 -14.33 13.32
C PRO A 143 -6.02 -13.04 13.52
N ASN A 144 -6.88 -13.00 14.56
CA ASN A 144 -7.51 -11.77 15.05
C ASN A 144 -8.34 -10.99 14.00
N VAL A 145 -8.95 -11.68 13.03
CA VAL A 145 -9.79 -11.06 12.00
C VAL A 145 -11.03 -10.41 12.62
N LYS A 146 -11.11 -9.07 12.54
CA LYS A 146 -12.27 -8.28 13.01
C LYS A 146 -13.33 -8.17 11.93
N HIS A 147 -12.93 -7.80 10.71
CA HIS A 147 -13.80 -7.70 9.55
C HIS A 147 -13.45 -8.79 8.54
N LYS A 148 -14.44 -9.53 8.03
CA LYS A 148 -14.21 -10.68 7.14
C LYS A 148 -13.95 -10.27 5.70
N SER A 149 -14.40 -9.10 5.29
CA SER A 149 -14.28 -8.60 3.93
C SER A 149 -14.03 -7.09 3.89
N PRO A 150 -13.49 -6.57 2.77
CA PRO A 150 -13.38 -5.13 2.55
C PRO A 150 -14.72 -4.39 2.71
N THR A 151 -15.81 -5.00 2.26
CA THR A 151 -17.16 -4.44 2.36
C THR A 151 -17.60 -4.32 3.83
N ASP A 152 -17.39 -5.36 4.64
CA ASP A 152 -17.74 -5.32 6.07
C ASP A 152 -16.96 -4.23 6.80
N TYR A 153 -15.67 -4.11 6.51
CA TYR A 153 -14.83 -3.05 7.05
C TYR A 153 -15.34 -1.66 6.66
N LEU A 154 -15.60 -1.42 5.38
CA LEU A 154 -16.09 -0.12 4.91
C LEU A 154 -17.44 0.25 5.53
N ILE A 155 -18.40 -0.69 5.56
CA ILE A 155 -19.69 -0.46 6.20
C ILE A 155 -19.48 -0.07 7.67
N LYS A 156 -18.70 -0.85 8.42
CA LYS A 156 -18.48 -0.60 9.85
C LYS A 156 -17.75 0.72 10.12
N THR A 157 -16.72 1.03 9.35
CA THR A 157 -15.89 2.23 9.56
C THR A 157 -16.60 3.51 9.13
N LEU A 158 -17.38 3.49 8.04
CA LEU A 158 -18.08 4.67 7.52
C LEU A 158 -19.41 4.97 8.21
N THR A 159 -19.95 4.01 8.97
CA THR A 159 -21.17 4.19 9.78
C THR A 159 -20.90 4.26 11.28
N ALA A 160 -19.62 4.23 11.68
CA ALA A 160 -19.25 4.44 13.06
C ALA A 160 -19.67 5.87 13.48
N PRO A 161 -20.29 6.04 14.65
CA PRO A 161 -20.74 7.33 15.16
C PRO A 161 -19.58 8.26 15.52
#